data_AF-A0A2E6JJY3-F1
#
_entry.id   AF-A0A2E6JJY3-F1
#
_cell.length_a   1.000
_cell.length_b   1.000
_cell.length_c   1.000
_cell.angle_alpha   90.00
_cell.angle_beta   90.00
_cell.angle_gamma   90.00
#
_symmetry.space_group_name_H-M   'P 1'
#
loop_
_entity.id
_entity.type
_entity.pdbx_description
1 polymer ?
#
loop_
_entity_poly.entity_id
_entity_poly.type
_entity_poly.pdbx_seq_one_letter_code
_entity_poly.pdbx_strand_id
1 'polypeptide(L)'
;NRKNLFLTDNTGDLLKVDISNRNITYNGPMNFYLMFLRQYFAIFFGFIYYFLIFKYSRKYKVNRVFYLAPLIGISISVINNVFGFPQNTFDPTRADTFKTFYFSFLIILSFSFVVSQFFQDKRKKGLYLIVYFLVIFFILGFPKANNDEFDFKISENNKYSLTCNLNSMFLKNTLFETSNVDCPSLDKIVCDEDIFRDNNSFYLVNSENSFKEVTEYDQCIDLINMGYRYDNEMLSLKNFPLFNFMTYILFIMSIIYAFIKNNEK
;
A
#
# COMPACT_ATOMS: atom_id res chain seq x y z
N ASN A 1 -10.91 -0.56 -5.91
CA ASN A 1 -11.64 -1.75 -6.40
C ASN A 1 -10.80 -2.54 -7.41
N ARG A 2 -10.68 -3.87 -7.23
CA ARG A 2 -10.01 -4.80 -8.16
C ARG A 2 -11.07 -5.53 -8.99
N LYS A 3 -10.75 -5.94 -10.22
CA LYS A 3 -11.66 -6.73 -11.07
C LYS A 3 -11.97 -8.07 -10.38
N ASN A 4 -13.25 -8.43 -10.29
CA ASN A 4 -13.67 -9.75 -9.82
C ASN A 4 -13.15 -10.82 -10.78
N LEU A 5 -12.75 -11.98 -10.23
CA LEU A 5 -12.23 -13.08 -11.03
C LEU A 5 -13.33 -13.71 -11.90
N PHE A 6 -14.57 -13.69 -11.39
CA PHE A 6 -15.77 -14.17 -12.06
C PHE A 6 -16.78 -13.02 -12.16
N LEU A 7 -17.40 -12.87 -13.33
CA LEU A 7 -18.49 -11.92 -13.59
C LEU A 7 -19.82 -12.68 -13.74
N THR A 8 -20.91 -11.96 -13.52
CA THR A 8 -22.28 -12.39 -13.81
C THR A 8 -22.70 -11.81 -15.16
N ASP A 9 -23.31 -12.61 -16.03
CA ASP A 9 -23.97 -12.14 -17.25
C ASP A 9 -25.37 -12.75 -17.31
N ASN A 10 -26.38 -12.03 -17.79
CA ASN A 10 -27.73 -12.57 -17.91
C ASN A 10 -27.91 -13.48 -19.13
N THR A 11 -26.85 -13.70 -19.92
CA THR A 11 -26.82 -14.73 -20.95
C THR A 11 -26.85 -16.11 -20.29
N GLY A 12 -27.85 -16.93 -20.59
CA GLY A 12 -28.11 -18.23 -19.92
C GLY A 12 -27.00 -19.29 -19.99
N ASP A 13 -25.80 -18.97 -20.46
CA ASP A 13 -24.62 -19.82 -20.43
C ASP A 13 -24.06 -19.91 -18.99
N LEU A 14 -23.80 -21.13 -18.53
CA LEU A 14 -23.33 -21.41 -17.18
C LEU A 14 -21.88 -20.93 -16.94
N LEU A 15 -21.02 -21.04 -17.95
CA LEU A 15 -19.64 -20.56 -17.93
C LEU A 15 -19.26 -20.04 -19.31
N LYS A 16 -18.74 -18.82 -19.35
CA LYS A 16 -18.29 -18.15 -20.58
C LYS A 16 -16.91 -17.56 -20.36
N VAL A 17 -15.97 -17.87 -21.24
CA VAL A 17 -14.62 -17.31 -21.21
C VAL A 17 -14.49 -16.36 -22.38
N ASP A 18 -14.50 -15.06 -22.10
CA ASP A 18 -14.24 -14.02 -23.08
C ASP A 18 -12.76 -13.66 -23.05
N ILE A 19 -12.02 -14.19 -24.01
CA ILE A 19 -10.57 -14.00 -24.16
C ILE A 19 -10.26 -12.56 -24.58
N SER A 20 -11.15 -11.91 -25.34
CA SER A 20 -10.97 -10.54 -25.82
C SER A 20 -11.02 -9.55 -24.66
N ASN A 21 -12.05 -9.67 -23.81
CA ASN A 21 -12.23 -8.79 -22.66
C ASN A 21 -11.55 -9.31 -21.38
N ARG A 22 -10.83 -10.45 -21.48
CA ARG A 22 -10.17 -11.15 -20.36
C ARG A 22 -11.13 -11.32 -19.18
N ASN A 23 -12.33 -11.81 -19.47
CA ASN A 23 -13.43 -12.00 -18.54
C ASN A 23 -13.79 -13.47 -18.46
N ILE A 24 -13.97 -13.98 -17.25
CA ILE A 24 -14.61 -15.27 -17.01
C ILE A 24 -15.96 -14.96 -16.39
N THR A 25 -17.03 -15.35 -17.05
CA THR A 25 -18.40 -15.23 -16.53
C THR A 25 -18.83 -16.59 -16.03
N TYR A 26 -19.44 -16.64 -14.85
CA TYR A 26 -20.03 -17.85 -14.29
C TYR A 26 -21.41 -17.53 -13.72
N ASN A 27 -22.46 -18.16 -14.26
CA ASN A 27 -23.85 -17.90 -13.89
C ASN A 27 -24.49 -19.03 -13.06
N GLY A 28 -23.67 -19.93 -12.52
CA GLY A 28 -24.16 -21.02 -11.69
C GLY A 28 -24.48 -20.61 -10.24
N PRO A 29 -25.08 -21.53 -9.46
CA PRO A 29 -25.53 -21.26 -8.08
C PRO A 29 -24.40 -20.91 -7.10
N MET A 30 -23.15 -21.25 -7.44
CA MET A 30 -21.97 -20.99 -6.61
C MET A 30 -21.34 -19.60 -6.82
N ASN A 31 -21.92 -18.76 -7.67
CA ASN A 31 -21.34 -17.47 -8.05
C ASN A 31 -21.08 -16.55 -6.84
N PHE A 32 -22.03 -16.50 -5.92
CA PHE A 32 -21.89 -15.75 -4.68
C PHE A 32 -20.61 -16.12 -3.90
N TYR A 33 -20.29 -17.41 -3.80
CA TYR A 33 -19.07 -17.87 -3.11
C TYR A 33 -17.80 -17.56 -3.91
N LEU A 34 -17.86 -17.63 -5.24
CA LEU A 34 -16.73 -17.32 -6.12
C LEU A 34 -16.34 -15.83 -6.06
N MET A 35 -17.30 -14.94 -5.80
CA MET A 35 -17.05 -13.52 -5.57
C MET A 35 -16.14 -13.28 -4.35
N PHE A 36 -16.29 -14.09 -3.30
CA PHE A 36 -15.51 -13.97 -2.05
C PHE A 36 -14.37 -14.98 -1.95
N LEU A 37 -14.05 -15.69 -3.03
CA LEU A 37 -13.07 -16.76 -3.04
C LEU A 37 -11.71 -16.33 -2.48
N ARG A 38 -11.24 -15.12 -2.84
CA ARG A 38 -9.96 -14.58 -2.37
C ARG A 38 -9.97 -14.32 -0.86
N GLN A 39 -11.08 -13.80 -0.32
CA GLN A 39 -11.26 -13.57 1.11
C GLN A 39 -11.23 -14.89 1.87
N TYR A 40 -11.87 -15.94 1.35
CA TYR A 40 -11.82 -17.28 1.95
C TYR A 40 -10.40 -17.84 1.95
N PHE A 41 -9.66 -17.74 0.84
CA PHE A 41 -8.25 -18.14 0.80
C PHE A 41 -7.38 -17.33 1.78
N ALA A 42 -7.60 -16.02 1.87
CA ALA A 42 -6.86 -15.18 2.81
C ALA A 42 -7.10 -15.60 4.27
N ILE A 43 -8.35 -15.88 4.64
CA ILE A 43 -8.71 -16.38 5.97
C ILE A 43 -8.06 -17.75 6.22
N PHE A 44 -8.17 -18.67 5.26
CA PHE A 44 -7.59 -20.01 5.34
C PHE A 44 -6.06 -19.98 5.53
N PHE A 45 -5.35 -19.21 4.71
CA PHE A 45 -3.90 -19.03 4.84
C PHE A 45 -3.54 -18.29 6.13
N GLY A 46 -4.36 -17.35 6.60
CA GLY A 46 -4.21 -16.70 7.90
C GLY A 46 -4.25 -17.71 9.04
N PHE A 47 -5.22 -18.62 9.08
CA PHE A 47 -5.29 -19.69 10.07
C PHE A 47 -4.06 -20.60 10.03
N ILE A 48 -3.63 -21.02 8.83
CA ILE A 48 -2.42 -21.82 8.64
C ILE A 48 -1.20 -21.07 9.20
N TYR A 49 -1.07 -19.78 8.88
CA TYR A 49 0.04 -18.96 9.33
C TYR A 49 0.12 -18.88 10.86
N TYR A 50 -0.99 -18.56 11.54
CA TYR A 50 -1.02 -18.53 13.00
C TYR A 50 -0.75 -19.90 13.63
N PHE A 51 -1.29 -20.98 13.05
CA PHE A 51 -0.98 -22.34 13.49
C PHE A 51 0.53 -22.65 13.40
N LEU A 52 1.18 -22.28 12.29
CA LEU A 52 2.61 -22.46 12.07
C LEU A 52 3.44 -21.64 13.06
N ILE A 53 3.05 -20.41 13.37
CA ILE A 53 3.68 -19.59 14.42
C ILE A 53 3.70 -20.37 15.74
N PHE A 54 2.56 -20.90 16.19
CA PHE A 54 2.49 -21.65 17.44
C PHE A 54 3.33 -22.93 17.40
N LYS A 55 3.31 -23.65 16.28
CA LYS A 55 4.13 -24.86 16.09
C LYS A 55 5.63 -24.56 16.15
N TYR A 56 6.11 -23.58 15.39
CA TYR A 56 7.54 -23.27 15.30
C TYR A 56 8.07 -22.54 16.53
N SER A 57 7.26 -21.68 17.16
CA SER A 57 7.63 -21.03 18.43
C SER A 57 7.86 -22.03 19.57
N ARG A 58 7.14 -23.15 19.59
CA ARG A 58 7.37 -24.26 20.54
C ARG A 58 8.63 -25.06 20.21
N LYS A 59 8.89 -25.30 18.92
CA LYS A 59 10.04 -26.09 18.45
C LYS A 59 11.37 -25.33 18.61
N TYR A 60 11.42 -24.05 18.22
CA TYR A 60 12.64 -23.25 18.17
C TYR A 60 12.65 -22.19 19.27
N LYS A 61 13.02 -22.59 20.48
CA LYS A 61 12.98 -21.72 21.68
C LYS A 61 13.86 -20.46 21.55
N VAL A 62 15.03 -20.56 20.91
CA VAL A 62 15.97 -19.43 20.75
C VAL A 62 15.35 -18.31 19.91
N ASN A 63 14.70 -18.65 18.81
CA ASN A 63 14.11 -17.68 17.87
C ASN A 63 12.62 -17.42 18.14
N ARG A 64 12.12 -17.83 19.31
CA ARG A 64 10.69 -17.82 19.66
C ARG A 64 10.06 -16.43 19.54
N VAL A 65 10.80 -15.40 19.96
CA VAL A 65 10.34 -14.00 19.95
C VAL A 65 9.99 -13.56 18.53
N PHE A 66 10.81 -13.95 17.53
CA PHE A 66 10.57 -13.58 16.13
C PHE A 66 9.31 -14.23 15.57
N TYR A 67 9.01 -15.49 15.94
CA TYR A 67 7.76 -16.13 15.53
C TYR A 67 6.55 -15.46 16.18
N LEU A 68 6.62 -15.09 17.46
CA LEU A 68 5.53 -14.49 18.22
C LEU A 68 5.39 -12.97 18.04
N ALA A 69 6.24 -12.34 17.22
CA ALA A 69 6.20 -10.91 16.89
C ALA A 69 4.80 -10.37 16.51
N PRO A 70 3.95 -11.09 15.74
CA PRO A 70 2.62 -10.61 15.38
C PRO A 70 1.70 -10.46 16.60
N LEU A 71 1.85 -11.35 17.59
CA LEU A 71 1.09 -11.28 18.84
C LEU A 71 1.53 -10.06 19.66
N ILE A 72 2.82 -9.74 19.65
CA ILE A 72 3.34 -8.51 20.28
C ILE A 72 2.70 -7.27 19.63
N GLY A 73 2.64 -7.22 18.29
CA GLY A 73 2.00 -6.12 17.56
C GLY A 73 0.50 -5.99 17.85
N ILE A 74 -0.21 -7.12 17.94
CA ILE A 74 -1.62 -7.15 18.35
C ILE A 74 -1.77 -6.63 19.78
N SER A 75 -0.95 -7.09 20.72
CA SER A 75 -0.99 -6.64 22.10
C SER A 75 -0.76 -5.13 22.22
N ILE A 76 0.25 -4.58 21.53
CA ILE A 76 0.49 -3.13 21.55
C ILE A 76 -0.69 -2.37 20.94
N SER A 77 -1.24 -2.86 19.83
CA SER A 77 -2.40 -2.23 19.18
C SER A 77 -3.63 -2.23 20.10
N VAL A 78 -3.85 -3.30 20.85
CA VAL A 78 -4.92 -3.38 21.85
C VAL A 78 -4.66 -2.43 23.02
N ILE A 79 -3.43 -2.36 23.53
CA ILE A 79 -3.04 -1.46 24.62
C ILE A 79 -3.25 0.01 24.25
N ASN A 80 -2.80 0.43 23.06
CA ASN A 80 -2.95 1.82 22.62
C ASN A 80 -4.42 2.19 22.34
N ASN A 81 -5.17 1.34 21.64
CA ASN A 81 -6.52 1.68 21.18
C ASN A 81 -7.61 1.43 22.23
N VAL A 82 -7.50 0.34 23.00
CA VAL A 82 -8.54 -0.05 23.97
C VAL A 82 -8.23 0.53 25.35
N PHE A 83 -6.99 0.40 25.80
CA PHE A 83 -6.58 0.84 27.14
C PHE A 83 -6.09 2.30 27.17
N GLY A 84 -5.84 2.91 26.01
CA GLY A 84 -5.47 4.32 25.91
C GLY A 84 -4.08 4.66 26.45
N PHE A 85 -3.20 3.67 26.63
CA PHE A 85 -1.86 3.86 27.17
C PHE A 85 -0.80 3.67 26.09
N PRO A 86 0.22 4.55 25.95
CA PRO A 86 0.46 5.76 26.76
C PRO A 86 -0.38 6.98 26.32
N GLN A 87 -0.96 6.97 25.11
CA GLN A 87 -1.94 7.96 24.66
C GLN A 87 -3.04 7.27 23.86
N ASN A 88 -4.30 7.59 24.18
CA ASN A 88 -5.43 7.10 23.41
C ASN A 88 -5.40 7.71 22.01
N THR A 89 -5.18 6.86 21.01
CA THR A 89 -5.13 7.27 19.60
C THR A 89 -6.40 6.86 18.84
N PHE A 90 -7.40 6.32 19.52
CA PHE A 90 -8.67 5.95 18.92
C PHE A 90 -9.58 7.19 18.85
N ASP A 91 -9.92 7.61 17.63
CA ASP A 91 -10.91 8.66 17.39
C ASP A 91 -12.28 8.02 17.03
N PRO A 92 -13.28 8.04 17.92
CA PRO A 92 -14.58 7.44 17.66
C PRO A 92 -15.38 8.20 16.59
N THR A 93 -15.06 9.47 16.32
CA THR A 93 -15.75 10.28 15.30
C THR A 93 -15.31 9.92 13.89
N ARG A 94 -14.06 9.47 13.75
CA ARG A 94 -13.45 9.05 12.47
C ARG A 94 -13.36 7.53 12.31
N ALA A 95 -13.73 6.77 13.36
CA ALA A 95 -13.46 5.34 13.49
C ALA A 95 -11.98 4.99 13.19
N ASP A 96 -11.07 5.92 13.46
CA ASP A 96 -9.65 5.77 13.15
C ASP A 96 -8.97 5.07 14.33
N THR A 97 -8.85 3.75 14.24
CA THR A 97 -7.94 3.00 15.10
C THR A 97 -6.51 3.24 14.64
N PHE A 98 -5.56 3.28 15.57
CA PHE A 98 -4.12 3.34 15.26
C PHE A 98 -3.79 2.51 14.02
N LYS A 99 -3.31 3.15 12.94
CA LYS A 99 -3.10 2.48 11.65
C LYS A 99 -2.31 1.19 11.90
N THR A 100 -2.97 0.05 11.74
CA THR A 100 -2.39 -1.30 11.95
C THR A 100 -1.11 -1.49 11.13
N PHE A 101 -0.96 -0.68 10.07
CA PHE A 101 0.24 -0.52 9.28
C PHE A 101 1.52 -0.28 10.10
N TYR A 102 1.49 0.48 11.19
CA TYR A 102 2.68 0.77 11.99
C TYR A 102 3.32 -0.49 12.62
N PHE A 103 2.53 -1.53 12.88
CA PHE A 103 3.02 -2.81 13.41
C PHE A 103 3.05 -3.93 12.37
N SER A 104 2.72 -3.63 11.11
CA SER A 104 2.74 -4.61 10.02
C SER A 104 4.13 -5.24 9.81
N PHE A 105 5.21 -4.51 10.13
CA PHE A 105 6.58 -5.04 10.06
C PHE A 105 6.79 -6.26 10.97
N LEU A 106 6.08 -6.38 12.10
CA LEU A 106 6.16 -7.53 12.99
C LEU A 106 5.53 -8.79 12.36
N ILE A 107 4.48 -8.60 11.56
CA ILE A 107 3.88 -9.67 10.75
C ILE A 107 4.87 -10.12 9.68
N ILE A 108 5.48 -9.18 8.96
CA ILE A 108 6.48 -9.47 7.92
C ILE A 108 7.70 -10.19 8.51
N LEU A 109 8.19 -9.75 9.67
CA LEU A 109 9.30 -10.37 10.36
C LEU A 109 9.00 -11.84 10.71
N SER A 110 7.86 -12.10 11.36
CA SER A 110 7.46 -13.46 11.69
C SER A 110 7.22 -14.32 10.45
N PHE A 111 6.58 -13.76 9.43
CA PHE A 111 6.40 -14.43 8.15
C PHE A 111 7.75 -14.86 7.55
N SER A 112 8.77 -14.01 7.60
CA SER A 112 10.11 -14.33 7.09
C SER A 112 10.73 -15.52 7.84
N PHE A 113 10.57 -15.58 9.17
CA PHE A 113 11.03 -16.71 9.97
C PHE A 113 10.24 -17.99 9.68
N VAL A 114 8.91 -17.93 9.56
CA VAL A 114 8.09 -19.09 9.18
C VAL A 114 8.49 -19.62 7.81
N VAL A 115 8.63 -18.71 6.84
CA VAL A 115 9.04 -19.04 5.47
C VAL A 115 10.42 -19.69 5.43
N SER A 116 11.38 -19.19 6.21
CA SER A 116 12.73 -19.77 6.28
C SER A 116 12.72 -21.26 6.65
N GLN A 117 11.73 -21.73 7.41
CA GLN A 117 11.61 -23.14 7.79
C GLN A 117 11.23 -24.04 6.60
N PHE A 118 10.47 -23.53 5.63
CA PHE A 118 10.17 -24.28 4.40
C PHE A 118 11.40 -24.42 3.50
N PHE A 119 12.32 -23.46 3.55
CA PHE A 119 13.53 -23.43 2.73
C PHE A 119 14.72 -24.21 3.30
N GLN A 120 14.61 -24.75 4.52
CA GLN A 120 15.67 -25.60 5.10
C GLN A 120 15.81 -26.95 4.37
N ASP A 121 14.73 -27.48 3.80
CA ASP A 121 14.76 -28.75 3.06
C ASP A 121 15.12 -28.52 1.59
N LYS A 122 16.38 -28.81 1.24
CA LYS A 122 16.92 -28.64 -0.12
C LYS A 122 16.13 -29.39 -1.20
N ARG A 123 15.43 -30.47 -0.86
CA ARG A 123 14.67 -31.27 -1.83
C ARG A 123 13.31 -30.66 -2.16
N LYS A 124 12.70 -29.94 -1.21
CA LYS A 124 11.34 -29.39 -1.33
C LYS A 124 11.29 -27.90 -1.66
N LYS A 125 12.44 -27.21 -1.63
CA LYS A 125 12.53 -25.76 -1.91
C LYS A 125 11.87 -25.34 -3.23
N GLY A 126 12.05 -26.11 -4.31
CA GLY A 126 11.48 -25.81 -5.62
C GLY A 126 9.97 -25.89 -5.64
N LEU A 127 9.41 -26.93 -4.98
CA LEU A 127 7.97 -27.10 -4.84
C LEU A 127 7.35 -25.93 -4.05
N TYR A 128 7.97 -25.51 -2.94
CA TYR A 128 7.46 -24.40 -2.15
C TYR A 128 7.49 -23.07 -2.91
N LEU A 129 8.51 -22.82 -3.75
CA LEU A 129 8.56 -21.62 -4.60
C LEU A 129 7.45 -21.60 -5.64
N ILE A 130 7.18 -22.74 -6.29
CA ILE A 130 6.10 -22.84 -7.28
C ILE A 130 4.76 -22.58 -6.61
N VAL A 131 4.48 -23.21 -5.46
CA VAL A 131 3.24 -22.99 -4.71
C VAL A 131 3.12 -21.54 -4.26
N TYR A 132 4.19 -20.95 -3.73
CA TYR A 132 4.21 -19.55 -3.32
C TYR A 132 3.91 -18.59 -4.48
N PHE A 133 4.53 -18.83 -5.64
CA PHE A 133 4.29 -18.05 -6.85
C PHE A 133 2.84 -18.12 -7.30
N LEU A 134 2.24 -19.32 -7.35
CA LEU A 134 0.83 -19.50 -7.72
C LEU A 134 -0.11 -18.79 -6.74
N VAL A 135 0.16 -18.87 -5.43
CA VAL A 135 -0.65 -18.20 -4.41
C VAL A 135 -0.55 -16.68 -4.52
N ILE A 136 0.65 -16.13 -4.72
CA ILE A 136 0.84 -14.69 -4.94
C ILE A 136 0.09 -14.25 -6.18
N PHE A 137 0.25 -14.97 -7.27
CA PHE A 137 -0.41 -14.65 -8.53
C PHE A 137 -1.93 -14.64 -8.37
N PHE A 138 -2.48 -15.60 -7.62
CA PHE A 138 -3.90 -15.66 -7.30
C PHE A 138 -4.37 -14.49 -6.40
N ILE A 139 -3.61 -14.14 -5.36
CA ILE A 139 -3.98 -13.08 -4.39
C ILE A 139 -3.82 -11.68 -4.99
N LEU A 140 -2.69 -11.41 -5.64
CA LEU A 140 -2.46 -10.15 -6.35
C LEU A 140 -3.42 -10.03 -7.54
N GLY A 141 -3.74 -11.17 -8.17
CA GLY A 141 -4.65 -11.27 -9.30
C GLY A 141 -4.04 -10.72 -10.58
N PHE A 142 -4.75 -10.94 -11.69
CA PHE A 142 -4.46 -10.24 -12.95
C PHE A 142 -4.76 -8.73 -12.80
N PRO A 143 -4.06 -7.87 -13.57
CA PRO A 143 -4.33 -6.43 -13.60
C PRO A 143 -5.82 -6.17 -13.82
N LYS A 144 -6.29 -5.06 -13.23
CA LYS A 144 -7.70 -4.67 -13.21
C LYS A 144 -8.26 -4.62 -14.63
N ALA A 145 -9.59 -4.64 -14.76
CA ALA A 145 -10.17 -4.05 -15.95
C ALA A 145 -9.66 -2.62 -15.94
N ASN A 146 -8.79 -2.27 -16.90
CA ASN A 146 -8.44 -0.89 -17.07
C ASN A 146 -9.69 -0.24 -17.64
N ASN A 147 -10.39 0.43 -16.76
CA ASN A 147 -11.50 1.29 -17.09
C ASN A 147 -11.06 2.72 -16.86
N ASP A 148 -11.71 3.64 -17.54
CA ASP A 148 -11.32 5.05 -17.57
C ASP A 148 -11.30 5.65 -16.15
N GLU A 149 -12.22 5.22 -15.28
CA GLU A 149 -12.26 5.63 -13.86
C GLU A 149 -11.00 5.24 -13.08
N PHE A 150 -10.42 4.06 -13.35
CA PHE A 150 -9.22 3.61 -12.68
C PHE A 150 -7.98 4.36 -13.18
N ASP A 151 -7.89 4.56 -14.50
CA ASP A 151 -6.79 5.28 -15.13
C ASP A 151 -6.82 6.76 -14.69
N PHE A 152 -8.01 7.36 -14.60
CA PHE A 152 -8.23 8.68 -14.02
C PHE A 152 -7.71 8.76 -12.57
N LYS A 153 -8.15 7.86 -11.68
CA LYS A 153 -7.75 7.87 -10.26
C LYS A 153 -6.25 7.68 -10.06
N ILE A 154 -5.60 6.83 -10.84
CA ILE A 154 -4.14 6.67 -10.73
C ILE A 154 -3.42 7.93 -11.20
N SER A 155 -3.86 8.49 -12.32
CA SER A 155 -3.27 9.70 -12.88
C SER A 155 -3.43 10.89 -11.93
N GLU A 156 -4.62 11.07 -11.37
CA GLU A 156 -4.94 12.08 -10.37
C GLU A 156 -4.06 11.97 -9.12
N ASN A 157 -3.96 10.78 -8.52
CA ASN A 157 -3.08 10.55 -7.37
C ASN A 157 -1.61 10.83 -7.70
N ASN A 158 -1.19 10.58 -8.95
CA ASN A 158 0.17 10.85 -9.38
C ASN A 158 0.47 12.35 -9.47
N LYS A 159 -0.51 13.20 -9.83
CA LYS A 159 -0.33 14.66 -9.98
C LYS A 159 0.21 15.32 -8.71
N TYR A 160 -0.23 14.87 -7.54
CA TYR A 160 0.20 15.39 -6.24
C TYR A 160 1.50 14.75 -5.71
N SER A 161 2.09 13.82 -6.45
CA SER A 161 3.31 13.13 -6.02
C SER A 161 4.57 13.94 -6.34
N LEU A 162 5.52 14.01 -5.40
CA LEU A 162 6.85 14.57 -5.64
C LEU A 162 7.60 13.86 -6.77
N THR A 163 7.29 12.58 -7.02
CA THR A 163 7.87 11.80 -8.11
C THR A 163 6.99 11.75 -9.35
N CYS A 164 6.04 12.69 -9.50
CA CYS A 164 5.08 12.70 -10.61
C CYS A 164 5.76 12.50 -11.98
N ASN A 165 6.84 13.22 -12.27
CA ASN A 165 7.55 13.14 -13.56
C ASN A 165 8.18 11.75 -13.82
N LEU A 166 8.70 11.10 -12.78
CA LEU A 166 9.25 9.75 -12.90
C LEU A 166 8.13 8.72 -13.08
N ASN A 167 7.07 8.86 -12.30
CA ASN A 167 5.93 7.96 -12.36
C ASN A 167 5.15 8.13 -13.67
N SER A 168 5.00 9.36 -14.18
CA SER A 168 4.26 9.66 -15.41
C SER A 168 4.89 9.00 -16.63
N MET A 169 6.23 8.89 -16.67
CA MET A 169 6.95 8.12 -17.68
C MET A 169 6.51 6.64 -17.68
N PHE A 170 6.31 6.04 -16.51
CA PHE A 170 5.84 4.66 -16.39
C PHE A 170 4.34 4.55 -16.70
N LEU A 171 3.54 5.48 -16.18
CA LEU A 171 2.08 5.47 -16.32
C LEU A 171 1.63 5.69 -17.77
N LYS A 172 2.29 6.55 -18.54
CA LYS A 172 2.00 6.74 -19.98
C LYS A 172 2.13 5.46 -20.79
N ASN A 173 3.00 4.55 -20.37
CA ASN A 173 3.19 3.26 -21.03
C ASN A 173 2.26 2.16 -20.51
N THR A 174 1.58 2.39 -19.37
CA THR A 174 0.84 1.35 -18.65
C THR A 174 -0.67 1.58 -18.65
N LEU A 175 -1.11 2.83 -18.73
CA LEU A 175 -2.52 3.22 -18.77
C LEU A 175 -3.03 3.24 -20.22
N PHE A 176 -4.33 3.01 -20.40
CA PHE A 176 -4.97 3.11 -21.72
C PHE A 176 -5.28 4.57 -22.05
N GLU A 177 -5.74 5.34 -21.05
CA GLU A 177 -5.90 6.78 -21.18
C GLU A 177 -4.66 7.52 -20.66
N THR A 178 -3.94 8.16 -21.57
CA THR A 178 -2.74 8.94 -21.22
C THR A 178 -3.00 10.43 -21.08
N SER A 179 -4.21 10.89 -21.41
CA SER A 179 -4.60 12.31 -21.43
C SER A 179 -4.49 12.99 -20.06
N ASN A 180 -4.61 12.22 -18.96
CA ASN A 180 -4.62 12.74 -17.60
C ASN A 180 -3.29 12.56 -16.84
N VAL A 181 -2.27 11.98 -17.49
CA VAL A 181 -1.00 11.57 -16.85
C VAL A 181 0.02 12.72 -16.73
N ASP A 182 -0.34 13.90 -17.22
CA ASP A 182 0.54 15.06 -17.16
C ASP A 182 0.65 15.62 -15.75
N CYS A 183 1.88 16.00 -15.40
CA CYS A 183 2.21 16.57 -14.11
C CYS A 183 1.94 18.08 -14.14
N PRO A 184 0.98 18.57 -13.35
CA PRO A 184 0.77 20.00 -13.22
C PRO A 184 2.00 20.68 -12.62
N SER A 185 2.18 21.94 -12.98
CA SER A 185 3.17 22.81 -12.34
C SER A 185 2.76 23.08 -10.88
N LEU A 186 3.75 23.40 -10.03
CA LEU A 186 3.56 23.49 -8.58
C LEU A 186 2.49 24.52 -8.19
N ASP A 187 2.36 25.60 -8.97
CA ASP A 187 1.32 26.63 -8.90
C ASP A 187 -0.09 26.06 -9.02
N LYS A 188 -0.33 25.16 -9.99
CA LYS A 188 -1.63 24.52 -10.19
C LYS A 188 -1.98 23.50 -9.11
N ILE A 189 -0.97 22.89 -8.47
CA ILE A 189 -1.17 21.96 -7.36
C ILE A 189 -1.57 22.71 -6.09
N VAL A 190 -0.95 23.88 -5.85
CA VAL A 190 -1.23 24.71 -4.67
C VAL A 190 -2.56 25.43 -4.80
N CYS A 191 -2.90 25.91 -5.99
CA CYS A 191 -4.13 26.63 -6.29
C CYS A 191 -5.19 25.71 -6.90
N ASP A 192 -5.37 24.50 -6.37
CA ASP A 192 -6.36 23.57 -6.91
C ASP A 192 -7.79 24.05 -6.60
N GLU A 193 -8.67 24.09 -7.62
CA GLU A 193 -10.06 24.57 -7.49
C GLU A 193 -10.85 23.77 -6.45
N ASP A 194 -10.55 22.48 -6.28
CA ASP A 194 -11.22 21.63 -5.30
C ASP A 194 -10.88 22.01 -3.84
N ILE A 195 -9.73 22.65 -3.58
CA ILE A 195 -9.38 23.18 -2.25
C ILE A 195 -10.32 24.33 -1.87
N PHE A 196 -10.71 25.16 -2.84
CA PHE A 196 -11.63 26.30 -2.64
C PHE A 196 -13.10 25.87 -2.52
N ARG A 197 -13.46 24.64 -2.92
CA ARG A 197 -14.81 24.10 -2.73
C ARG A 197 -15.06 23.62 -1.31
N ASP A 198 -14.04 23.07 -0.64
CA ASP A 198 -14.17 22.48 0.69
C ASP A 198 -13.73 23.42 1.83
N ASN A 199 -12.80 24.36 1.58
CA ASN A 199 -12.37 25.37 2.55
C ASN A 199 -12.53 26.77 1.96
N ASN A 200 -13.30 27.63 2.64
CA ASN A 200 -13.58 28.99 2.18
C ASN A 200 -12.33 29.90 2.07
N SER A 201 -11.17 29.51 2.61
CA SER A 201 -9.89 30.19 2.40
C SER A 201 -8.69 29.39 2.93
N PHE A 202 -7.49 29.68 2.43
CA PHE A 202 -6.21 29.23 3.01
C PHE A 202 -5.16 30.35 2.97
N TYR A 203 -4.04 30.17 3.69
CA TYR A 203 -2.97 31.18 3.80
C TYR A 203 -1.74 30.81 2.98
N LEU A 204 -1.18 31.79 2.26
CA LEU A 204 0.13 31.73 1.64
C LEU A 204 1.13 32.60 2.42
N VAL A 205 2.39 32.17 2.46
CA VAL A 205 3.50 32.81 3.17
C VAL A 205 4.59 33.26 2.20
N ASN A 206 5.06 34.50 2.37
CA ASN A 206 6.24 35.00 1.67
C ASN A 206 7.54 34.73 2.44
N SER A 207 8.71 34.93 1.82
CA SER A 207 10.04 34.83 2.43
C SER A 207 10.24 35.68 3.70
N GLU A 208 9.40 36.70 3.89
CA GLU A 208 9.40 37.59 5.06
C GLU A 208 8.41 37.15 6.17
N ASN A 209 7.87 35.92 6.11
CA ASN A 209 6.83 35.41 7.02
C ASN A 209 5.53 36.25 7.03
N SER A 210 5.23 36.95 5.94
CA SER A 210 3.94 37.62 5.77
C SER A 210 2.90 36.64 5.24
N PHE A 211 1.79 36.51 5.98
CA PHE A 211 0.67 35.64 5.63
C PHE A 211 -0.37 36.44 4.82
N LYS A 212 -0.86 35.86 3.73
CA LYS A 212 -2.00 36.39 2.97
C LYS A 212 -3.05 35.31 2.79
N GLU A 213 -4.28 35.68 3.12
CA GLU A 213 -5.45 34.85 2.90
C GLU A 213 -5.83 34.84 1.41
N VAL A 214 -6.16 33.66 0.91
CA VAL A 214 -6.54 33.41 -0.47
C VAL A 214 -7.94 32.82 -0.49
N THR A 215 -8.85 33.51 -1.16
CA THR A 215 -10.27 33.13 -1.29
C THR A 215 -10.64 32.74 -2.72
N GLU A 216 -9.84 33.15 -3.70
CA GLU A 216 -10.12 32.93 -5.12
C GLU A 216 -8.89 32.37 -5.86
N TYR A 217 -9.14 31.61 -6.92
CA TYR A 217 -8.11 30.99 -7.76
C TYR A 217 -7.16 32.03 -8.39
N ASP A 218 -7.69 33.10 -8.98
CA ASP A 218 -6.88 34.13 -9.64
C ASP A 218 -5.95 34.83 -8.64
N GLN A 219 -6.47 35.11 -7.44
CA GLN A 219 -5.70 35.67 -6.33
C GLN A 219 -4.55 34.74 -5.90
N CYS A 220 -4.78 33.42 -5.93
CA CYS A 220 -3.76 32.43 -5.60
C CYS A 220 -2.59 32.46 -6.58
N ILE A 221 -2.89 32.46 -7.88
CA ILE A 221 -1.88 32.47 -8.94
C ILE A 221 -1.04 33.75 -8.89
N ASP A 222 -1.69 34.90 -8.69
CA ASP A 222 -1.00 36.19 -8.56
C ASP A 222 -0.04 36.20 -7.37
N LEU A 223 -0.46 35.67 -6.22
CA LEU A 223 0.37 35.59 -5.03
C LEU A 223 1.56 34.63 -5.22
N ILE A 224 1.38 33.50 -5.89
CA ILE A 224 2.49 32.59 -6.23
C ILE A 224 3.48 33.27 -7.17
N ASN A 225 2.99 33.99 -8.19
CA ASN A 225 3.84 34.75 -9.11
C ASN A 225 4.62 35.87 -8.39
N MET A 226 4.07 36.43 -7.32
CA MET A 226 4.74 37.39 -6.43
C MET A 226 5.74 36.73 -5.44
N GLY A 227 5.88 35.40 -5.46
CA GLY A 227 6.83 34.66 -4.63
C GLY A 227 6.26 34.10 -3.32
N TYR A 228 4.95 34.24 -3.08
CA TYR A 228 4.30 33.58 -1.95
C TYR A 228 4.23 32.07 -2.17
N ARG A 229 4.31 31.30 -1.09
CA ARG A 229 4.30 29.83 -1.08
C ARG A 229 3.28 29.34 -0.08
N TYR A 230 2.71 28.18 -0.32
CA TYR A 230 1.83 27.56 0.67
C TYR A 230 2.62 27.25 1.95
N ASP A 231 2.12 27.68 3.11
CA ASP A 231 2.72 27.35 4.39
C ASP A 231 2.44 25.88 4.70
N ASN A 232 3.31 25.04 4.15
CA ASN A 232 3.15 23.61 4.26
C ASN A 232 4.03 23.10 5.38
N GLU A 233 3.63 23.35 6.63
CA GLU A 233 4.14 22.57 7.75
C GLU A 233 4.02 21.06 7.47
N MET A 234 3.08 20.61 6.63
CA MET A 234 2.92 19.21 6.20
C MET A 234 3.86 18.74 5.08
N LEU A 235 4.30 19.58 4.13
CA LEU A 235 5.31 19.19 3.11
C LEU A 235 6.75 19.49 3.54
N SER A 236 6.95 20.36 4.54
CA SER A 236 8.23 20.43 5.21
C SER A 236 8.48 19.07 5.87
N LEU A 237 9.54 18.36 5.45
CA LEU A 237 9.97 17.11 6.09
C LEU A 237 10.50 17.45 7.49
N LYS A 238 9.58 17.76 8.41
CA LYS A 238 9.88 18.17 9.79
C LYS A 238 10.59 17.04 10.54
N ASN A 239 10.25 15.79 10.18
CA ASN A 239 10.78 14.57 10.78
C ASN A 239 11.22 13.58 9.70
N PHE A 240 12.31 13.86 8.97
CA PHE A 240 12.97 12.80 8.20
C PHE A 240 13.38 11.70 9.20
N PRO A 241 12.90 10.46 9.07
CA PRO A 241 13.16 9.41 10.04
C PRO A 241 14.58 8.88 9.86
N LEU A 242 15.56 9.72 10.21
CA LEU A 242 16.97 9.57 9.90
C LEU A 242 17.50 8.24 10.44
N PHE A 243 17.02 7.83 11.61
CA PHE A 243 17.36 6.53 12.20
C PHE A 243 16.82 5.34 11.38
N ASN A 244 15.58 5.40 10.89
CA ASN A 244 15.02 4.35 10.03
C ASN A 244 15.76 4.29 8.69
N PHE A 245 16.14 5.44 8.15
CA PHE A 245 16.91 5.52 6.93
C PHE A 245 18.33 4.96 7.11
N MET A 246 19.01 5.29 8.20
CA MET A 246 20.34 4.73 8.51
C MET A 246 20.29 3.23 8.75
N THR A 247 19.29 2.73 9.46
CA THR A 247 19.11 1.28 9.66
C THR A 247 18.83 0.55 8.35
N TYR A 248 18.07 1.15 7.44
CA TYR A 248 17.86 0.63 6.09
C TYR A 248 19.16 0.58 5.25
N ILE A 249 19.97 1.64 5.29
CA ILE A 249 21.29 1.65 4.62
C ILE A 249 22.19 0.56 5.19
N LEU A 250 22.28 0.44 6.52
CA LEU A 250 23.07 -0.61 7.17
C LEU A 250 22.59 -2.01 6.78
N PHE A 251 21.28 -2.20 6.65
CA PHE A 251 20.69 -3.45 6.18
C PHE A 251 21.12 -3.77 4.74
N ILE A 252 21.03 -2.80 3.80
CA ILE A 252 21.51 -2.99 2.42
C ILE A 252 23.00 -3.33 2.41
N MET A 253 23.83 -2.58 3.15
CA MET A 253 25.27 -2.83 3.23
C MET A 253 25.57 -4.23 3.80
N SER A 254 24.79 -4.69 4.77
CA SER A 254 24.94 -6.04 5.33
C SER A 254 24.62 -7.14 4.32
N ILE A 255 23.61 -6.92 3.46
CA ILE A 255 23.27 -7.85 2.37
C ILE A 255 24.40 -7.88 1.34
N ILE A 256 24.88 -6.71 0.90
CA ILE A 256 25.97 -6.61 -0.07
C ILE A 256 27.22 -7.31 0.48
N TYR A 257 27.59 -7.03 1.73
CA TYR A 257 28.71 -7.68 2.40
C TYR A 257 28.56 -9.20 2.47
N ALA A 258 27.38 -9.71 2.85
CA ALA A 258 27.10 -11.13 2.90
C ALA A 258 27.18 -11.80 1.51
N PHE A 259 26.77 -11.10 0.46
CA PHE A 259 26.85 -11.57 -0.92
C PHE A 259 28.30 -11.67 -1.42
N ILE A 260 29.11 -10.63 -1.16
CA ILE A 260 30.54 -10.62 -1.51
C ILE A 260 31.26 -11.77 -0.78
N LYS A 261 31.05 -11.90 0.53
CA LYS A 261 31.68 -12.93 1.35
C LYS A 261 31.30 -14.36 0.95
N ASN A 262 30.09 -14.58 0.43
CA ASN A 262 29.67 -15.89 -0.05
C ASN A 262 30.23 -16.22 -1.44
N ASN A 263 30.58 -15.23 -2.26
CA ASN A 263 31.21 -15.44 -3.56
C ASN A 263 32.74 -15.66 -3.46
N GLU A 264 33.35 -15.36 -2.32
CA GLU A 264 34.77 -15.63 -2.02
C GLU A 264 35.02 -17.05 -1.47
N LYS A 265 33.99 -17.91 -1.36
CA LYS A 265 34.08 -19.32 -0.96
C LYS A 265 33.69 -20.25 -2.09
#